data_AF-A0A3N6EIW3-F1
#
_entry.id   AF-A0A3N6EIW3-F1
#
_cell.length_a   1.000
_cell.length_b   1.000
_cell.length_c   1.000
_cell.angle_alpha   90.00
_cell.angle_beta   90.00
_cell.angle_gamma   90.00
#
_symmetry.space_group_name_H-M   'P 1'
#
loop_
_entity.id
_entity.type
_entity.pdbx_description
1 polymer ?
#
loop_
_entity_poly.entity_id
_entity_poly.type
_entity_poly.pdbx_seq_one_letter_code
_entity_poly.pdbx_strand_id
1 'polypeptide(L)' 'MSDEPESVSTSRGVTPDSLLHTGGSDHPSAEDLVLASGRDLTPKNLQWAERRLAQEGRSAIDKVLP' A
#
# COMPACT_ATOMS: atom_id res chain seq x y z
N MET A 1 -12.16 5.41 -32.96
CA MET A 1 -10.83 5.41 -32.32
C MET A 1 -10.96 6.37 -31.17
N SER A 2 -11.09 5.87 -29.96
CA SER A 2 -11.24 6.72 -28.76
C SER A 2 -9.88 7.29 -28.42
N ASP A 3 -9.81 8.61 -28.32
CA ASP A 3 -8.69 9.35 -27.74
C ASP A 3 -8.57 8.97 -26.26
N GLU A 4 -7.74 7.97 -25.96
CA GLU A 4 -7.17 7.84 -24.62
C GLU A 4 -6.24 9.04 -24.41
N PRO A 5 -6.37 9.82 -23.32
CA PRO A 5 -5.41 10.86 -23.05
C PRO A 5 -4.07 10.20 -22.74
N GLU A 6 -3.16 10.24 -23.71
CA GLU A 6 -1.73 9.99 -23.51
C GLU A 6 -1.31 10.68 -22.22
N SER A 7 -0.84 9.92 -21.24
CA SER A 7 -0.27 10.46 -20.02
C SER A 7 0.92 11.33 -20.40
N VAL A 8 0.68 12.63 -20.45
CA VAL A 8 1.69 13.64 -20.75
C VAL A 8 2.70 13.59 -19.62
N SER A 9 3.82 12.90 -19.85
CA SER A 9 5.01 13.03 -19.03
C SER A 9 5.54 14.45 -19.25
N THR A 10 5.01 15.39 -18.48
CA THR A 10 5.37 16.80 -18.56
C THR A 10 6.77 16.98 -17.98
N SER A 11 7.75 17.00 -18.88
CA SER A 11 9.00 17.77 -18.84
C SER A 11 9.70 18.01 -17.49
N ARG A 12 10.90 17.41 -17.33
CA ARG A 12 12.14 18.04 -16.81
C ARG A 12 11.98 19.10 -15.69
N GLY A 13 11.64 18.66 -14.48
CA GLY A 13 11.68 19.46 -13.25
C GLY A 13 11.60 18.57 -12.00
N VAL A 14 11.98 19.10 -10.81
CA VAL A 14 11.80 18.38 -9.53
C VAL A 14 10.31 18.29 -9.23
N THR A 15 9.83 17.09 -8.89
CA THR A 15 8.43 16.87 -8.50
C THR A 15 8.09 17.70 -7.25
N PRO A 16 7.05 18.55 -7.27
CA PRO A 16 6.64 19.33 -6.11
C PRO A 16 6.31 18.46 -4.89
N ASP A 17 6.75 18.86 -3.71
CA ASP A 17 6.54 18.11 -2.46
C ASP A 17 5.07 17.82 -2.17
N SER A 18 4.15 18.73 -2.54
CA SER A 18 2.70 18.53 -2.39
C SER A 18 2.14 17.38 -3.23
N LEU A 19 2.86 16.95 -4.27
CA LEU A 19 2.53 15.82 -5.12
C LEU A 19 3.31 14.56 -4.72
N LEU A 20 4.33 14.69 -3.86
CA LEU A 20 5.08 13.57 -3.31
C LEU A 20 4.32 13.01 -2.12
N HIS A 21 3.59 11.91 -2.36
CA HIS A 21 2.92 11.18 -1.29
C HIS A 21 3.85 10.06 -0.83
N THR A 22 4.63 10.32 0.22
CA THR A 22 5.48 9.31 0.87
C THR A 22 4.64 8.48 1.85
N GLY A 23 3.81 7.60 1.30
CA GLY A 23 2.97 6.72 2.12
C GLY A 23 1.80 6.20 1.30
N GLY A 24 1.92 4.97 0.82
CA GLY A 24 0.80 4.27 0.20
C GLY A 24 -0.37 4.25 1.18
N SER A 25 -1.54 4.70 0.69
CA SER A 25 -2.88 4.63 1.27
C SER A 25 -3.01 4.70 2.80
N ASP A 26 -3.84 5.63 3.29
CA ASP A 26 -4.16 5.82 4.73
C ASP A 26 -4.53 4.54 5.50
N HIS A 27 -4.88 3.46 4.78
CA HIS A 27 -5.18 2.14 5.31
C HIS A 27 -4.29 1.07 4.67
N PRO A 28 -3.54 0.28 5.48
CA PRO A 28 -2.79 -0.84 4.98
C PRO A 28 -3.71 -1.98 4.53
N SER A 29 -3.35 -2.61 3.41
CA SER A 29 -4.04 -3.79 2.90
C SER A 29 -3.60 -5.06 3.66
N ALA A 30 -4.37 -6.14 3.50
CA ALA A 30 -3.98 -7.45 4.04
C ALA A 30 -2.65 -7.94 3.45
N GLU A 31 -2.39 -7.64 2.18
CA GLU A 31 -1.16 -7.97 1.47
C GLU A 31 0.04 -7.25 2.09
N ASP A 32 -0.10 -5.95 2.39
CA ASP A 32 0.94 -5.16 3.05
C ASP A 32 1.33 -5.77 4.40
N LEU A 33 0.34 -6.18 5.20
CA LEU A 33 0.59 -6.78 6.50
C LEU A 33 1.28 -8.15 6.40
N VAL A 34 0.92 -8.96 5.40
CA VAL A 34 1.59 -10.25 5.14
C VAL A 34 3.04 -10.03 4.75
N LEU A 35 3.30 -9.12 3.80
CA LEU A 35 4.64 -8.81 3.31
C LEU A 35 5.52 -8.18 4.40
N ALA A 36 4.99 -7.22 5.16
CA ALA A 36 5.68 -6.63 6.30
C ALA A 36 6.08 -7.67 7.35
N SER A 37 5.30 -8.76 7.47
CA SER A 37 5.58 -9.86 8.40
C SER A 37 6.55 -10.92 7.87
N GLY A 38 7.07 -10.75 6.65
CA GLY A 38 7.98 -11.70 6.01
C GLY A 38 7.33 -13.04 5.65
N ARG A 39 6.01 -13.07 5.46
CA ARG A 39 5.25 -14.27 5.09
C ARG A 39 4.89 -14.25 3.60
N ASP A 40 4.68 -15.43 3.02
CA ASP A 40 4.20 -15.56 1.63
C ASP A 40 2.71 -15.23 1.50
N LEU A 41 2.31 -14.72 0.33
CA LEU A 41 0.93 -14.38 -0.03
C LEU A 41 0.08 -15.63 -0.33
N THR A 42 -0.16 -16.44 0.69
CA THR A 42 -1.08 -17.58 0.62
C THR A 42 -2.48 -17.20 1.09
N PRO A 43 -3.56 -17.87 0.62
CA PRO A 43 -4.93 -17.58 1.06
C PRO A 43 -5.10 -17.64 2.59
N LYS A 44 -4.36 -18.54 3.25
CA LYS A 44 -4.34 -18.68 4.71
C LYS A 44 -3.76 -17.44 5.40
N ASN A 45 -2.67 -16.90 4.87
CA ASN A 45 -2.00 -15.73 5.44
C ASN A 45 -2.81 -14.45 5.17
N LEU A 46 -3.46 -14.34 4.02
CA LEU A 46 -4.38 -13.23 3.73
C LEU A 46 -5.55 -13.20 4.71
N GLN A 47 -6.22 -14.32 4.95
CA GLN A 47 -7.29 -14.39 5.97
C GLN A 47 -6.80 -14.05 7.38
N TRP A 48 -5.57 -14.43 7.72
CA TRP A 48 -4.97 -14.02 8.99
C TRP A 48 -4.79 -12.49 9.05
N ALA A 49 -4.29 -11.88 7.99
CA ALA A 49 -4.07 -10.45 7.91
C ALA A 49 -5.38 -9.65 7.93
N GLU A 50 -6.40 -10.08 7.19
CA GLU A 50 -7.75 -9.50 7.23
C GLU A 50 -8.32 -9.48 8.65
N ARG A 51 -8.26 -10.62 9.35
CA ARG A 51 -8.72 -10.69 10.76
C ARG A 51 -7.91 -9.76 11.67
N ARG A 52 -6.62 -9.64 11.43
CA ARG A 52 -5.73 -8.79 12.23
C ARG A 52 -6.00 -7.30 12.01
N LEU A 53 -6.18 -6.90 10.76
CA LEU A 53 -6.57 -5.54 10.39
C LEU A 53 -7.96 -5.18 10.91
N ALA A 54 -8.91 -6.12 10.88
CA ALA A 54 -10.25 -5.89 11.45
C ALA A 54 -10.23 -5.68 12.98
N GLN A 55 -9.27 -6.32 13.69
CA GLN A 55 -9.16 -6.22 15.15
C GLN A 55 -8.31 -5.03 15.60
N GLU A 56 -7.22 -4.75 14.90
CA GLU A 56 -6.18 -3.82 15.35
C GLU A 56 -6.06 -2.58 14.46
N GLY A 57 -6.75 -2.55 13.32
CA GLY A 57 -6.66 -1.49 12.34
C GLY A 57 -5.22 -1.28 11.85
N ARG A 58 -4.84 -0.02 11.67
CA ARG A 58 -3.52 0.37 11.19
C ARG A 58 -2.38 -0.05 12.12
N SER A 59 -2.64 -0.15 13.43
CA SER A 59 -1.64 -0.55 14.43
C SER A 59 -1.16 -1.99 14.27
N ALA A 60 -1.83 -2.81 13.43
CA ALA A 60 -1.36 -4.15 13.10
C ALA A 60 0.03 -4.15 12.43
N ILE A 61 0.32 -3.14 11.59
CA ILE A 61 1.62 -2.99 10.93
C ILE A 61 2.70 -2.60 11.94
N ASP A 62 2.41 -1.64 12.82
CA ASP A 62 3.40 -1.13 13.79
C ASP A 62 3.87 -2.22 14.76
N LYS A 63 3.07 -3.27 14.98
CA LYS A 63 3.45 -4.42 15.82
C LYS A 63 4.29 -5.47 15.11
N VAL A 64 4.28 -5.46 13.79
CA VAL A 64 5.01 -6.42 12.96
C VAL A 64 6.40 -5.87 12.63
N LEU A 65 6.51 -4.56 12.47
CA LEU A 65 7.78 -3.88 12.26
C LEU A 65 8.53 -3.72 13.60
N PRO A 66 9.85 -3.98 13.65
CA PRO A 66 10.67 -3.82 14.85
C PRO A 66 10.85 -2.36 15.27
#